data_AF-A0A537BNV5-F1
#
_entry.id   AF-A0A537BNV5-F1
#
_cell.length_a   1.000
_cell.length_b   1.000
_cell.length_c   1.000
_cell.angle_alpha   90.00
_cell.angle_beta   90.00
_cell.angle_gamma   90.00
#
_symmetry.space_group_name_H-M   'P 1'
#
loop_
_entity.id
_entity.type
_entity.pdbx_description
1 polymer ?
#
loop_
_entity_poly.entity_id
_entity_poly.type
_entity_poly.pdbx_seq_one_letter_code
_entity_poly.pdbx_strand_id
1 'polypeptide(L)' 'MIRVLLLVALFGLAACAERDQVADFKKGKYQGKPDTPAWDNAPLAYGSGKWTKGDRASWENQIKTRQLGQNEDVRINQ' A
#
# COMPACT_ATOMS: atom_id res chain seq x y z
N MET A 1 53.50 4.63 4.04
CA MET A 1 52.44 5.34 4.77
C MET A 1 51.45 6.04 3.82
N ILE A 2 51.89 6.93 2.92
CA ILE A 2 51.02 7.61 1.95
C ILE A 2 50.18 6.66 1.08
N ARG A 3 50.75 5.54 0.61
CA ARG A 3 50.02 4.55 -0.20
C ARG A 3 48.86 3.88 0.55
N VAL A 4 49.00 3.68 1.87
CA VAL A 4 47.96 3.10 2.72
C VAL A 4 46.85 4.12 2.95
N LEU A 5 47.21 5.39 3.17
CA LEU A 5 46.24 6.49 3.29
C LEU A 5 45.41 6.69 2.01
N LEU A 6 46.03 6.59 0.83
CA LEU A 6 45.33 6.68 -0.45
C LEU A 6 44.34 5.53 -0.67
N LEU A 7 44.70 4.31 -0.27
CA LEU A 7 43.79 3.17 -0.35
C LEU A 7 42.59 3.32 0.59
N VAL A 8 42.81 3.77 1.83
CA VAL A 8 41.73 4.02 2.79
C VAL A 8 40.78 5.12 2.29
N ALA A 9 41.31 6.18 1.68
CA ALA A 9 40.49 7.23 1.09
C ALA A 9 39.59 6.69 -0.04
N LEU A 10 40.12 5.84 -0.92
CA LEU A 10 39.35 5.23 -2.02
C LEU A 10 38.20 4.35 -1.51
N PHE A 11 38.41 3.56 -0.46
CA PHE A 11 37.34 2.73 0.12
C PHE A 11 36.28 3.55 0.86
N GLY A 12 36.65 4.69 1.47
CA GLY A 12 35.69 5.59 2.13
C GLY A 12 34.69 6.22 1.16
N LEU A 13 35.10 6.51 -0.09
CA LEU A 13 34.19 7.04 -1.12
C LEU A 13 33.16 6.01 -1.60
N ALA A 14 33.42 4.71 -1.48
CA ALA A 14 32.48 3.65 -1.86
C ALA A 14 31.33 3.47 -0.86
N ALA A 15 31.44 4.03 0.35
CA ALA A 15 30.42 3.91 1.40
C ALA A 15 29.13 4.70 1.10
N CYS A 16 29.15 5.66 0.18
CA CYS A 16 27.96 6.39 -0.28
C CYS A 16 27.40 5.85 -1.60
N ALA A 17 27.95 4.77 -2.14
CA ALA A 17 27.51 4.16 -3.40
C ALA A 17 26.48 3.05 -3.17
N GLU A 18 25.68 3.14 -2.10
CA GLU A 18 24.55 2.23 -1.92
C GLU A 18 23.53 2.45 -3.04
N ARG A 19 23.06 1.36 -3.64
CA ARG A 19 21.95 1.44 -4.59
C ARG A 19 20.68 1.63 -3.79
N ASP A 20 19.74 2.40 -4.34
CA ASP A 20 18.40 2.55 -3.76
C ASP A 20 17.85 1.18 -3.34
N GLN A 21 17.57 1.02 -2.04
CA GLN A 21 16.90 -0.15 -1.49
C GLN A 21 15.40 -0.11 -1.79
N VAL A 22 15.06 0.12 -3.06
CA VAL A 22 13.69 0.01 -3.53
C VAL A 22 13.40 -1.45 -3.82
N ALA A 23 12.16 -1.86 -3.54
CA ALA A 23 11.69 -3.17 -3.97
C ALA A 23 11.88 -3.28 -5.48
N ASP A 24 12.75 -4.20 -5.92
CA ASP A 24 12.96 -4.53 -7.33
C ASP A 24 11.60 -4.90 -7.94
N PHE A 25 10.99 -3.98 -8.69
CA PHE A 25 9.72 -4.22 -9.36
C PHE A 25 9.97 -5.11 -10.59
N LYS A 26 10.25 -6.39 -10.35
CA LYS A 26 10.41 -7.39 -11.41
C LYS A 26 9.04 -7.63 -12.05
N LYS A 27 8.74 -6.89 -13.11
CA LYS A 27 7.56 -7.07 -13.95
C LYS A 27 7.47 -8.55 -14.37
N GLY A 28 6.45 -9.27 -13.86
CA GLY A 28 6.23 -10.68 -14.17
C GLY A 28 6.79 -11.70 -13.17
N LYS A 29 7.49 -11.29 -12.09
CA LYS A 29 7.72 -12.16 -10.92
C LYS A 29 6.68 -11.80 -9.86
N TYR A 30 5.82 -12.75 -9.54
CA TYR A 30 4.76 -12.66 -8.54
C TYR A 30 5.27 -12.06 -7.21
N GLN A 31 4.75 -10.89 -6.82
CA GLN A 31 5.10 -10.16 -5.58
C GLN A 31 4.14 -10.50 -4.41
N GLY A 32 3.19 -11.42 -4.61
CA GLY A 32 2.09 -11.73 -3.69
C GLY A 32 0.90 -12.29 -4.47
N LYS A 33 -0.15 -12.76 -3.77
CA LYS A 33 -1.41 -13.16 -4.44
C LYS A 33 -1.89 -12.03 -5.35
N PRO A 34 -2.39 -12.33 -6.57
CA PRO A 34 -2.94 -11.28 -7.43
C PRO A 34 -4.06 -10.60 -6.64
N ASP A 35 -4.08 -9.28 -6.64
CA ASP A 35 -5.12 -8.54 -5.96
C ASP A 35 -6.48 -8.96 -6.54
N THR A 36 -7.38 -9.39 -5.68
CA THR A 36 -8.78 -9.60 -6.05
C THR A 36 -9.53 -8.29 -5.89
N PRO A 37 -10.58 -8.05 -6.69
CA PRO A 37 -11.43 -6.89 -6.49
C PRO A 37 -11.94 -6.81 -5.05
N ALA A 38 -12.08 -5.60 -4.51
CA ALA A 38 -12.43 -5.39 -3.10
C ALA A 38 -13.75 -6.09 -2.69
N TRP A 39 -14.75 -6.09 -3.59
CA TRP A 39 -16.07 -6.72 -3.38
C TRP A 39 -16.02 -8.25 -3.38
N ASP A 40 -14.92 -8.87 -3.83
CA ASP A 40 -14.74 -10.31 -3.78
C ASP A 40 -14.14 -10.79 -2.44
N ASN A 41 -13.94 -9.89 -1.48
CA ASN A 41 -13.64 -10.28 -0.11
C ASN A 41 -14.94 -10.51 0.68
N ALA A 42 -14.86 -11.38 1.70
CA ALA A 42 -15.96 -11.51 2.65
C ALA A 42 -16.11 -10.19 3.45
N PRO A 43 -17.33 -9.87 3.92
CA PRO A 43 -17.53 -8.78 4.87
C PRO A 43 -16.58 -8.86 6.06
N LEU A 44 -16.09 -7.70 6.50
CA LEU A 44 -15.29 -7.63 7.72
C LEU A 44 -16.10 -8.22 8.88
N ALA A 45 -15.51 -9.15 9.62
CA ALA A 45 -16.13 -9.76 10.80
C ALA A 45 -16.38 -8.74 11.94
N TYR A 46 -15.69 -7.59 11.88
CA TYR A 46 -15.79 -6.50 12.83
C TYR A 46 -16.25 -5.22 12.11
N GLY A 47 -17.14 -4.47 12.76
CA GLY A 47 -17.77 -3.26 12.20
C GLY A 47 -19.15 -3.52 11.61
N SER A 48 -19.74 -2.49 10.98
CA SER A 48 -21.10 -2.51 10.43
C SER A 48 -21.15 -2.91 8.95
N GLY A 49 -20.05 -3.44 8.41
CA GLY A 49 -19.95 -3.70 6.99
C GLY A 49 -20.83 -4.86 6.54
N LYS A 50 -21.80 -4.58 5.65
CA LYS A 50 -22.73 -5.58 5.12
C LYS A 50 -22.67 -5.52 3.60
N TRP A 51 -22.00 -6.49 2.99
CA TRP A 51 -22.07 -6.74 1.55
C TRP A 51 -22.09 -8.23 1.23
N THR A 52 -22.51 -8.58 0.03
CA THR A 52 -22.41 -9.97 -0.45
C THR A 52 -21.09 -10.15 -1.18
N LYS A 53 -20.30 -11.17 -0.84
CA LYS A 53 -19.07 -11.50 -1.57
C LYS A 53 -19.39 -11.68 -3.06
N GLY A 54 -18.64 -10.98 -3.91
CA GLY A 54 -18.81 -11.00 -5.36
C GLY A 54 -19.81 -9.95 -5.90
N ASP A 55 -20.61 -9.33 -5.02
CA ASP A 55 -21.55 -8.28 -5.40
C ASP A 55 -20.91 -6.88 -5.28
N ARG A 56 -20.50 -6.36 -6.43
CA ARG A 56 -19.93 -5.02 -6.54
C ARG A 56 -20.90 -3.92 -6.11
N ALA A 57 -22.18 -4.00 -6.48
CA ALA A 57 -23.15 -2.96 -6.21
C ALA A 57 -23.45 -2.87 -4.70
N SER A 58 -23.58 -4.02 -4.04
CA SER A 58 -23.73 -4.09 -2.59
C SER A 58 -22.53 -3.48 -1.86
N TRP A 59 -21.31 -3.79 -2.30
CA TRP A 59 -20.08 -3.20 -1.75
C TRP A 59 -20.01 -1.68 -1.97
N GLU A 60 -20.28 -1.18 -3.19
CA GLU A 60 -20.26 0.25 -3.49
C GLU A 60 -21.29 1.03 -2.67
N ASN A 61 -22.50 0.50 -2.52
CA ASN A 61 -23.54 1.10 -1.70
C ASN A 61 -23.10 1.25 -0.24
N GLN A 62 -22.50 0.21 0.34
CA GLN A 62 -21.99 0.26 1.70
C GLN A 62 -20.87 1.30 1.86
N ILE A 63 -19.92 1.36 0.91
CA ILE A 63 -18.85 2.37 0.93
C ILE A 63 -19.47 3.77 0.90
N LYS A 64 -20.45 4.01 0.02
CA LYS A 64 -21.16 5.29 -0.05
C LYS A 64 -21.83 5.66 1.27
N THR A 65 -22.55 4.72 1.90
CA THR A 65 -23.18 4.94 3.21
C THR A 65 -22.14 5.33 4.27
N ARG A 66 -20.99 4.66 4.30
CA ARG A 66 -19.90 4.99 5.22
C ARG A 66 -19.38 6.42 4.99
N GLN A 67 -19.15 6.80 3.74
CA GLN A 67 -18.64 8.13 3.40
C GLN A 67 -19.62 9.23 3.84
N LEU A 68 -20.92 9.04 3.63
CA LEU A 68 -21.94 10.00 4.06
C LEU A 68 -22.00 10.16 5.58
N GLY A 69 -21.85 9.08 6.35
CA GLY A 69 -21.81 9.16 7.81
C GLY A 69 -20.56 9.84 8.39
N GLN A 70 -19.52 10.01 7.57
CA GLN A 70 -18.27 10.71 7.94
C GLN A 70 -18.19 12.11 7.32
N ASN A 71 -19.11 12.47 6.43
CA ASN A 71 -19.16 13.77 5.81
C ASN A 71 -19.85 14.76 6.75
N GLU A 72 -19.06 15.68 7.31
CA GLU A 72 -19.54 16.67 8.28
C GLU A 72 -20.57 17.65 7.70
N ASP A 73 -20.46 18.02 6.42
CA ASP A 73 -21.46 18.88 5.77
C ASP A 73 -22.82 18.20 5.71
N VAL A 74 -22.84 16.88 5.45
CA VAL A 74 -24.07 16.07 5.45
C VAL A 74 -24.56 15.82 6.88
N ARG A 75 -23.65 15.58 7.83
CA ARG A 75 -24.01 15.24 9.22
C ARG A 75 -24.57 16.43 10.01
N ILE A 76 -24.08 17.64 9.74
CA ILE A 76 -24.40 18.85 10.50
C ILE A 76 -25.53 19.65 9.84
N ASN A 77 -25.63 19.63 8.49
CA ASN A 77 -26.58 20.47 7.74
C ASN A 77 -27.78 19.71 7.14
N GLN A 78 -28.10 18.50 7.62
CA GLN A 78 -29.32 17.77 7.26
C GLN A 78 -30.51 18.09 8.18
#